data_AF-A0A929G3Y6-F1
#
_entry.id   AF-A0A929G3Y6-F1
#
_cell.length_a   1.000
_cell.length_b   1.000
_cell.length_c   1.000
_cell.angle_alpha   90.00
_cell.angle_beta   90.00
_cell.angle_gamma   90.00
#
_symmetry.space_group_name_H-M   'P 1'
#
loop_
_entity.id
_entity.type
_entity.pdbx_description
1 polymer ?
#
loop_
_entity_poly.entity_id
_entity_poly.type
_entity_poly.pdbx_seq_one_letter_code
_entity_poly.pdbx_strand_id
1 'polypeptide(L)'
;MTNIPLKEKMLSWKYGTKKESKSLEERILSANKSFMTNNFLIKKSTFNEIKLDERIVKYGHEDTLFGFELKKRGITIEHIQNPVLNGDIENNIEFLKKTKNGIINLIYILKYLKNDKDFINDVTILKFHNKIISSKLYGLIYMCFILNKPLLKFLFSIGIVNLRLFNFYKLGLLMQNYKRCLT
;
A
#
# COMPACT_ATOMS: atom_id res chain seq x y z
N MET A 1 -13.00 -21.63 6.18
CA MET A 1 -12.86 -21.08 7.54
C MET A 1 -11.39 -20.74 7.75
N THR A 2 -11.01 -19.46 7.77
CA THR A 2 -9.62 -19.09 8.10
C THR A 2 -9.46 -19.16 9.61
N ASN A 3 -8.71 -20.16 10.09
CA ASN A 3 -8.35 -20.26 11.50
C ASN A 3 -7.68 -18.96 11.95
N ILE A 4 -8.10 -18.46 13.11
CA ILE A 4 -7.48 -17.28 13.73
C ILE A 4 -6.00 -17.61 13.96
N PRO A 5 -5.06 -16.79 13.47
CA PRO A 5 -3.64 -17.10 13.60
C PRO A 5 -3.13 -16.81 15.01
N LEU A 6 -1.90 -17.24 15.30
CA LEU A 6 -1.16 -16.82 16.49
C LEU A 6 -1.02 -15.29 16.55
N LYS A 7 -0.92 -14.74 17.77
CA LYS A 7 -0.80 -13.28 17.99
C LYS A 7 0.32 -12.65 17.18
N GLU A 8 1.44 -13.36 17.02
CA GLU A 8 2.60 -12.95 16.22
C GLU A 8 2.33 -12.79 14.71
N LYS A 9 1.18 -13.23 14.19
CA LYS A 9 0.77 -13.07 12.78
C LYS A 9 -0.54 -12.28 12.62
N MET A 10 -1.09 -11.79 13.73
CA MET A 10 -2.43 -11.15 13.80
C MET A 10 -2.52 -9.88 12.95
N LEU A 11 -1.44 -9.09 12.84
CA LEU A 11 -1.45 -7.85 12.07
C LEU A 11 -1.58 -8.13 10.58
N SER A 12 -0.73 -9.01 10.05
CA SER A 12 -0.74 -9.41 8.65
C SER A 12 -2.10 -10.03 8.29
N TRP A 13 -2.61 -10.94 9.12
CA TRP A 13 -3.91 -11.57 8.89
C TRP A 13 -5.08 -10.58 8.90
N LYS A 14 -5.19 -9.71 9.92
CA LYS A 14 -6.28 -8.71 9.96
C LYS A 14 -6.18 -7.71 8.81
N TYR A 15 -4.97 -7.34 8.39
CA TYR A 15 -4.79 -6.45 7.27
C TYR A 15 -5.17 -7.14 5.96
N GLY A 16 -4.63 -8.33 5.68
CA GLY A 16 -4.92 -9.11 4.49
C GLY A 16 -6.42 -9.37 4.33
N THR A 17 -7.06 -9.90 5.37
CA THR A 17 -8.51 -10.21 5.35
C THR A 17 -9.42 -8.99 5.17
N LYS A 18 -9.02 -7.80 5.64
CA LYS A 18 -9.86 -6.58 5.59
C LYS A 18 -9.48 -5.59 4.50
N LYS A 19 -8.30 -5.71 3.88
CA LYS A 19 -7.78 -4.74 2.90
C LYS A 19 -7.32 -5.36 1.59
N GLU A 20 -6.81 -6.58 1.60
CA GLU A 20 -6.22 -7.21 0.41
C GLU A 20 -7.16 -8.25 -0.20
N SER A 21 -7.88 -9.02 0.63
CA SER A 21 -8.88 -9.99 0.21
C SER A 21 -10.18 -9.32 -0.24
N LYS A 22 -10.17 -8.74 -1.43
CA LYS A 22 -11.34 -8.11 -2.07
C LYS A 22 -12.18 -9.12 -2.86
N SER A 23 -13.49 -8.92 -2.88
CA SER A 23 -14.40 -9.71 -3.72
C SER A 23 -14.23 -9.36 -5.21
N LEU A 24 -14.79 -10.18 -6.12
CA LEU A 24 -14.79 -9.85 -7.54
C LEU A 24 -15.51 -8.51 -7.81
N GLU A 25 -16.65 -8.29 -7.16
CA GLU A 25 -17.47 -7.09 -7.30
C GLU A 25 -16.69 -5.84 -6.85
N GLU A 26 -16.00 -5.91 -5.71
CA GLU A 26 -15.14 -4.82 -5.22
C GLU A 26 -13.96 -4.52 -6.18
N ARG A 27 -13.40 -5.56 -6.80
CA ARG A 27 -12.32 -5.41 -7.78
C ARG A 27 -12.83 -4.75 -9.06
N ILE A 28 -13.98 -5.16 -9.60
CA ILE A 28 -14.58 -4.58 -10.80
C ILE A 28 -14.83 -3.07 -10.63
N LEU A 29 -15.37 -2.64 -9.48
CA LEU A 29 -15.61 -1.21 -9.20
C LEU A 29 -14.34 -0.35 -9.21
N SER A 30 -13.18 -0.97 -9.04
CA SER A 30 -11.89 -0.29 -8.96
C SER A 30 -10.80 -1.07 -9.72
N ALA A 31 -11.12 -1.48 -10.95
CA ALA A 31 -10.37 -2.47 -11.74
C ALA A 31 -8.85 -2.23 -11.73
N ASN A 32 -8.40 -1.12 -12.30
CA ASN A 32 -6.97 -0.80 -12.34
C ASN A 32 -6.30 -0.64 -10.96
N LYS A 33 -7.06 -0.21 -9.93
CA LYS A 33 -6.54 -0.09 -8.54
C LYS A 33 -6.46 -1.42 -7.81
N SER A 34 -7.08 -2.46 -8.37
CA SER A 34 -7.16 -3.79 -7.79
C SER A 34 -6.32 -4.81 -8.56
N PHE A 35 -5.44 -4.34 -9.45
CA PHE A 35 -4.42 -5.17 -10.09
C PHE A 35 -3.51 -5.82 -9.05
N MET A 36 -3.18 -7.09 -9.28
CA MET A 36 -2.17 -7.83 -8.52
C MET A 36 -1.36 -8.70 -9.49
N THR A 37 -0.04 -8.75 -9.32
CA THR A 37 0.86 -9.48 -10.25
C THR A 37 0.78 -11.01 -10.11
N ASN A 38 0.06 -11.55 -9.12
CA ASN A 38 -0.01 -12.99 -8.83
C ASN A 38 -0.43 -13.85 -10.04
N ASN A 39 -1.58 -13.53 -10.64
CA ASN A 39 -2.14 -14.24 -11.79
C ASN A 39 -2.79 -13.22 -12.72
N PHE A 40 -2.18 -12.96 -13.88
CA PHE A 40 -2.76 -12.09 -14.91
C PHE A 40 -2.38 -12.55 -16.32
N LEU A 41 -3.19 -12.15 -17.29
CA LEU A 41 -2.90 -12.31 -18.72
C LEU A 41 -2.90 -10.93 -19.36
N ILE A 42 -1.95 -10.68 -20.25
CA ILE A 42 -1.82 -9.41 -20.94
C ILE A 42 -1.40 -9.64 -22.39
N LYS A 43 -1.90 -8.82 -23.31
CA LYS A 43 -1.45 -8.84 -24.71
C LYS A 43 0.03 -8.49 -24.77
N LYS A 44 0.79 -9.21 -25.59
CA LYS A 44 2.23 -8.97 -25.78
C LYS A 44 2.53 -7.53 -26.20
N SER A 45 1.72 -6.95 -27.08
CA SER A 45 1.86 -5.56 -27.51
C SER A 45 1.75 -4.60 -26.32
N THR A 46 0.71 -4.75 -25.48
CA THR A 46 0.53 -3.94 -24.28
C THR A 46 1.68 -4.09 -23.29
N PHE A 47 2.16 -5.32 -23.06
CA PHE A 47 3.27 -5.56 -22.13
C PHE A 47 4.61 -4.99 -22.63
N ASN A 48 4.80 -4.91 -23.95
CA ASN A 48 5.99 -4.27 -24.52
C ASN A 48 6.00 -2.75 -24.29
N GLU A 49 4.82 -2.12 -24.23
CA GLU A 49 4.67 -0.68 -23.97
C GLU A 49 4.71 -0.34 -22.47
N ILE A 50 4.19 -1.23 -21.63
CA ILE A 50 4.10 -1.05 -20.17
C ILE A 50 4.72 -2.29 -19.52
N LYS A 51 5.94 -2.12 -19.04
CA LYS A 51 6.66 -3.16 -18.30
C LYS A 51 6.47 -2.99 -16.80
N LEU A 52 6.64 -4.08 -16.06
CA LEU A 52 6.89 -4.00 -14.62
C LEU A 52 8.23 -3.28 -14.42
N ASP A 53 8.24 -2.25 -13.59
CA ASP A 53 9.45 -1.43 -13.40
C ASP A 53 10.41 -2.16 -12.47
N GLU A 54 11.38 -2.87 -13.05
CA GLU A 54 12.41 -3.64 -12.32
C GLU A 54 13.34 -2.75 -11.47
N ARG A 55 13.32 -1.41 -11.65
CA ARG A 55 14.06 -0.48 -10.78
C ARG A 55 13.43 -0.36 -9.40
N ILE A 56 12.19 -0.84 -9.23
CA ILE A 56 11.55 -0.98 -7.94
C ILE A 56 12.17 -2.19 -7.23
N VAL A 57 13.32 -1.98 -6.58
CA VAL A 57 14.03 -3.05 -5.85
C VAL A 57 13.44 -3.25 -4.43
N LYS A 58 12.59 -2.33 -3.96
CA LYS A 58 12.00 -2.35 -2.61
C LYS A 58 10.54 -2.79 -2.67
N TYR A 59 10.20 -3.76 -1.83
CA TYR A 59 8.87 -4.35 -1.70
C TYR A 59 7.71 -3.34 -1.68
N GLY A 60 6.70 -3.58 -2.53
CA GLY A 60 5.35 -3.05 -2.44
C GLY A 60 5.06 -1.87 -3.37
N HIS A 61 3.83 -1.76 -3.87
CA HIS A 61 3.34 -0.74 -4.83
C HIS A 61 3.75 -0.88 -6.31
N GLU A 62 4.46 -1.94 -6.70
CA GLU A 62 4.69 -2.27 -8.12
C GLU A 62 3.36 -2.45 -8.86
N ASP A 63 2.49 -3.31 -8.31
CA ASP A 63 1.15 -3.55 -8.85
C ASP A 63 0.31 -2.27 -8.92
N THR A 64 0.48 -1.37 -7.93
CA THR A 64 -0.19 -0.07 -7.91
C THR A 64 0.27 0.82 -9.07
N LEU A 65 1.59 0.87 -9.33
CA LEU A 65 2.14 1.63 -10.44
C LEU A 65 1.71 1.05 -11.79
N PHE A 66 1.79 -0.27 -11.94
CA PHE A 66 1.40 -0.94 -13.19
C PHE A 66 -0.08 -0.73 -13.52
N GLY A 67 -0.96 -0.91 -12.53
CA GLY A 67 -2.38 -0.62 -12.68
C GLY A 67 -2.66 0.84 -13.04
N PHE A 68 -1.93 1.78 -12.44
CA PHE A 68 -2.02 3.21 -12.77
C PHE A 68 -1.57 3.52 -14.21
N GLU A 69 -0.44 2.97 -14.66
CA GLU A 69 0.08 3.18 -16.02
C GLU A 69 -0.85 2.62 -17.10
N LEU A 70 -1.50 1.47 -16.83
CA LEU A 70 -2.57 0.93 -17.67
C LEU A 70 -3.76 1.89 -17.75
N LYS A 71 -4.23 2.37 -16.60
CA LYS A 71 -5.34 3.34 -16.52
C LYS A 71 -5.04 4.62 -17.31
N LYS A 72 -3.82 5.15 -17.17
CA LYS A 72 -3.38 6.37 -17.86
C LYS A 72 -3.39 6.26 -19.38
N ARG A 73 -3.26 5.03 -19.91
CA ARG A 73 -3.37 4.71 -21.34
C ARG A 73 -4.78 4.27 -21.77
N GLY A 74 -5.77 4.39 -20.89
CA GLY A 74 -7.15 3.97 -21.18
C GLY A 74 -7.35 2.46 -21.25
N ILE A 75 -6.41 1.67 -20.70
CA ILE A 75 -6.50 0.21 -20.70
C ILE A 75 -7.15 -0.25 -19.40
N THR A 76 -8.39 -0.73 -19.51
CA THR A 76 -9.17 -1.27 -18.39
C THR A 76 -8.82 -2.74 -18.15
N ILE A 77 -8.74 -3.12 -16.89
CA ILE A 77 -8.48 -4.52 -16.48
C ILE A 77 -9.82 -5.23 -16.30
N GLU A 78 -9.96 -6.39 -16.95
CA GLU A 78 -11.08 -7.29 -16.68
C GLU A 78 -10.70 -8.25 -15.55
N HIS A 79 -11.51 -8.27 -14.49
CA HIS A 79 -11.30 -9.18 -13.37
C HIS A 79 -12.15 -10.44 -13.54
N ILE A 80 -11.53 -11.59 -13.28
CA ILE A 80 -12.20 -12.89 -13.18
C ILE A 80 -12.13 -13.42 -11.75
N GLN A 81 -13.03 -14.34 -11.40
CA GLN A 81 -12.99 -15.04 -10.13
C GLN A 81 -11.89 -16.10 -10.13
N ASN A 82 -10.68 -15.67 -9.78
CA ASN A 82 -9.52 -16.54 -9.60
C ASN A 82 -8.91 -16.29 -8.21
N PRO A 83 -9.49 -16.87 -7.14
CA PRO A 83 -9.00 -16.65 -5.78
C PRO A 83 -7.58 -17.18 -5.63
N VAL A 84 -6.70 -16.37 -5.04
CA VAL A 84 -5.32 -16.77 -4.74
C VAL A 84 -5.25 -17.27 -3.31
N LEU A 85 -4.66 -18.46 -3.13
CA LEU A 85 -4.35 -18.99 -1.81
C LEU A 85 -3.01 -18.41 -1.34
N ASN A 86 -3.05 -17.58 -0.30
CA ASN A 86 -1.84 -17.12 0.37
C ASN A 86 -1.42 -18.20 1.39
N GLY A 87 -0.39 -18.99 1.05
CA GLY A 87 0.03 -20.15 1.83
C GLY A 87 0.60 -19.83 3.21
N ASP A 88 1.33 -18.72 3.34
CA ASP A 88 1.96 -18.33 4.60
C ASP A 88 1.71 -16.87 4.97
N ILE A 89 1.12 -16.68 6.14
CA ILE A 89 0.98 -15.37 6.76
C ILE A 89 2.31 -15.05 7.45
N GLU A 90 2.91 -13.92 7.08
CA GLU A 90 4.15 -13.44 7.70
C GLU A 90 3.94 -12.96 9.15
N ASN A 91 5.02 -12.95 9.92
CA ASN A 91 4.98 -12.44 11.29
C ASN A 91 4.81 -10.91 11.32
N ASN A 92 4.32 -10.37 12.44
CA ASN A 92 4.00 -8.96 12.62
C ASN A 92 5.22 -8.06 12.44
N ILE A 93 6.40 -8.50 12.88
CA ILE A 93 7.64 -7.71 12.80
C ILE A 93 8.07 -7.57 11.34
N GLU A 94 8.00 -8.65 10.57
CA GLU A 94 8.28 -8.69 9.15
C GLU A 94 7.25 -7.86 8.38
N PHE A 95 5.96 -8.01 8.69
CA PHE A 95 4.89 -7.20 8.11
C PHE A 95 5.10 -5.71 8.35
N LEU A 96 5.53 -5.30 9.56
CA LEU A 96 5.85 -3.91 9.87
C LEU A 96 7.07 -3.40 9.07
N LYS A 97 8.07 -4.26 8.86
CA LYS A 97 9.25 -3.94 8.02
C LYS A 97 8.84 -3.77 6.56
N LYS A 98 8.07 -4.70 6.00
CA LYS A 98 7.53 -4.62 4.63
C LYS A 98 6.62 -3.42 4.44
N THR A 99 5.77 -3.11 5.42
CA THR A 99 4.94 -1.90 5.41
C THR A 99 5.79 -0.63 5.31
N LYS A 100 6.86 -0.52 6.11
CA LYS A 100 7.78 0.63 6.04
C LYS A 100 8.46 0.71 4.67
N ASN A 101 8.91 -0.42 4.13
CA ASN A 101 9.53 -0.48 2.80
C ASN A 101 8.54 -0.06 1.70
N GLY A 102 7.28 -0.52 1.77
CA GLY A 102 6.22 -0.11 0.85
C GLY A 102 5.97 1.40 0.88
N ILE A 103 5.93 2.02 2.07
CA ILE A 103 5.81 3.48 2.17
C ILE A 103 7.00 4.21 1.54
N ILE A 104 8.23 3.72 1.75
CA ILE A 104 9.42 4.29 1.10
C ILE A 104 9.33 4.14 -0.41
N ASN A 105 8.88 2.98 -0.90
CA ASN A 105 8.74 2.74 -2.32
C ASN A 105 7.64 3.59 -2.95
N LEU A 106 6.52 3.80 -2.24
CA LEU A 106 5.47 4.70 -2.67
C LEU A 106 5.97 6.14 -2.87
N ILE A 107 6.85 6.63 -1.98
CA ILE A 107 7.48 7.96 -2.12
C ILE A 107 8.41 7.98 -3.34
N TYR A 108 9.16 6.90 -3.59
CA TYR A 108 10.00 6.78 -4.77
C TYR A 108 9.20 6.82 -6.06
N ILE A 109 8.11 6.03 -6.14
CA ILE A 109 7.19 6.03 -7.29
C ILE A 109 6.61 7.43 -7.50
N LEU A 110 6.15 8.09 -6.43
CA LEU A 110 5.59 9.44 -6.53
C LEU A 110 6.59 10.44 -7.11
N LYS A 111 7.86 10.37 -6.70
CA LYS A 111 8.94 11.19 -7.27
C LYS A 111 9.21 10.86 -8.73
N TYR A 112 9.28 9.57 -9.05
CA TYR A 112 9.48 9.08 -10.41
C TYR A 112 8.40 9.63 -11.35
N LEU A 113 7.15 9.63 -10.90
CA LEU A 113 6.00 10.22 -11.58
C LEU A 113 5.93 11.75 -11.48
N LYS A 114 6.96 12.43 -10.97
CA LYS A 114 7.03 13.89 -10.82
C LYS A 114 5.83 14.49 -10.07
N ASN A 115 5.37 13.82 -9.01
CA ASN A 115 4.19 14.20 -8.22
C ASN A 115 2.90 14.28 -9.06
N ASP A 116 2.71 13.33 -9.98
CA ASP A 116 1.48 13.18 -10.77
C ASP A 116 0.23 13.22 -9.87
N LYS A 117 -0.67 14.17 -10.16
CA LYS A 117 -1.87 14.43 -9.35
C LYS A 117 -2.87 13.28 -9.42
N ASP A 118 -2.93 12.58 -10.55
CA ASP A 118 -3.86 11.46 -10.72
C ASP A 118 -3.39 10.26 -9.89
N PHE A 119 -2.08 10.02 -9.85
CA PHE A 119 -1.50 8.99 -8.98
C PHE A 119 -1.75 9.30 -7.49
N ILE A 120 -1.54 10.56 -7.07
CA ILE A 120 -1.85 11.00 -5.69
C ILE A 120 -3.32 10.75 -5.36
N ASN A 121 -4.24 11.06 -6.27
CA ASN A 121 -5.67 10.87 -6.07
C ASN A 121 -6.10 9.40 -6.09
N ASP A 122 -5.35 8.54 -6.76
CA ASP A 122 -5.62 7.11 -6.83
C ASP A 122 -5.17 6.34 -5.60
N VAL A 123 -4.07 6.78 -4.97
CA VAL A 123 -3.53 6.16 -3.76
C VAL A 123 -4.08 6.85 -2.50
N THR A 124 -4.95 6.16 -1.75
CA THR A 124 -5.69 6.75 -0.61
C THR A 124 -4.82 7.45 0.43
N ILE A 125 -3.66 6.87 0.79
CA ILE A 125 -2.77 7.46 1.80
C ILE A 125 -2.10 8.74 1.28
N LEU A 126 -1.75 8.79 -0.01
CA LEU A 126 -1.21 9.99 -0.66
C LEU A 126 -2.29 11.07 -0.77
N LYS A 127 -3.49 10.70 -1.22
CA LYS A 127 -4.64 11.62 -1.27
C LYS A 127 -4.92 12.26 0.08
N PHE A 128 -4.91 11.47 1.15
CA PHE A 128 -5.12 11.99 2.49
C PHE A 128 -3.96 12.89 2.94
N HIS A 129 -2.71 12.46 2.74
CA HIS A 129 -1.52 13.24 3.04
C HIS A 129 -1.52 14.61 2.32
N ASN A 130 -1.84 14.62 1.03
CA ASN A 130 -1.92 15.83 0.21
C ASN A 130 -3.02 16.80 0.69
N LYS A 131 -4.11 16.30 1.29
CA LYS A 131 -5.14 17.16 1.89
C LYS A 131 -4.68 17.82 3.19
N ILE A 132 -3.86 17.13 3.98
CA ILE A 132 -3.43 17.64 5.30
C ILE A 132 -2.13 18.42 5.24
N ILE A 133 -1.33 18.30 4.17
CA ILE A 133 0.02 18.88 4.10
C ILE A 133 0.02 20.41 4.25
N SER A 134 -1.02 21.08 3.73
CA SER A 134 -1.20 22.53 3.83
C SER A 134 -1.92 22.97 5.11
N SER A 135 -2.32 22.04 5.98
CA SER A 135 -3.01 22.35 7.23
C SER A 135 -2.03 22.65 8.35
N LYS A 136 -2.39 23.61 9.22
CA LYS A 136 -1.68 23.89 10.49
C LYS A 136 -1.60 22.66 11.40
N LEU A 137 -2.51 21.69 11.23
CA LEU A 137 -2.53 20.43 11.97
C LEU A 137 -1.43 19.44 11.54
N TYR A 138 -0.77 19.64 10.39
CA TYR A 138 0.25 18.71 9.89
C TYR A 138 1.39 18.52 10.91
N GLY A 139 1.85 19.61 11.52
CA GLY A 139 2.88 19.57 12.56
C GLY A 139 2.42 18.83 13.82
N LEU A 140 1.21 19.10 14.29
CA LEU A 140 0.63 18.45 15.46
C LEU A 140 0.49 16.93 15.24
N ILE A 141 -0.06 16.52 14.10
CA ILE A 141 -0.22 15.12 13.72
C ILE A 141 1.15 14.43 13.68
N TYR A 142 2.15 15.08 13.10
CA TYR A 142 3.50 14.54 13.02
C TYR A 142 4.13 14.38 14.41
N MET A 143 3.99 15.38 15.27
CA MET A 143 4.48 15.32 16.65
C MET A 143 3.81 14.19 17.45
N CYS A 144 2.49 14.07 17.36
CA CYS A 144 1.75 12.96 17.96
C CYS A 144 2.26 11.61 17.46
N PHE A 145 2.58 11.47 16.17
CA PHE A 145 3.16 10.24 15.64
C PHE A 145 4.54 9.95 16.23
N ILE A 146 5.45 10.92 16.28
CA ILE A 146 6.81 10.71 16.78
C ILE A 146 6.80 10.24 18.23
N LEU A 147 5.98 10.86 19.08
CA LEU A 147 5.83 10.48 20.50
C LEU A 147 5.28 9.06 20.67
N ASN A 148 4.30 8.67 19.85
CA ASN A 148 3.62 7.38 19.99
C ASN A 148 4.21 6.25 19.15
N LYS A 149 5.14 6.54 18.22
CA LYS A 149 5.74 5.55 17.31
C LYS A 149 6.31 4.31 18.01
N PRO A 150 7.13 4.40 19.09
CA PRO A 150 7.66 3.20 19.74
C PRO A 150 6.55 2.33 20.34
N LEU A 151 5.56 2.96 21.00
CA LEU A 151 4.40 2.27 21.57
C LEU A 151 3.58 1.57 20.49
N LEU A 152 3.25 2.27 19.40
CA LEU A 152 2.51 1.68 18.27
C LEU A 152 3.25 0.48 17.68
N LYS A 153 4.57 0.59 17.47
CA LYS A 153 5.40 -0.51 16.97
C LYS A 153 5.37 -1.72 17.92
N PHE A 154 5.47 -1.48 19.22
CA PHE A 154 5.40 -2.52 20.24
C PHE A 154 4.03 -3.22 20.25
N LEU A 155 2.93 -2.48 20.32
CA LEU A 155 1.56 -3.01 20.28
C LEU A 155 1.31 -3.89 19.06
N PHE A 156 1.76 -3.43 17.89
CA PHE A 156 1.64 -4.18 16.64
C PHE A 156 2.52 -5.42 16.62
N SER A 157 3.74 -5.38 17.16
CA SER A 157 4.61 -6.56 17.23
C SER A 157 4.00 -7.69 18.07
N ILE A 158 3.34 -7.37 19.20
CA ILE A 158 2.73 -8.36 20.08
C ILE A 158 1.32 -8.80 19.64
N GLY A 159 0.81 -8.28 18.52
CA GLY A 159 -0.48 -8.68 17.94
C GLY A 159 -1.70 -7.91 18.43
N ILE A 160 -1.53 -6.79 19.14
CA ILE A 160 -2.64 -5.88 19.47
C ILE A 160 -2.90 -4.99 18.25
N VAL A 161 -3.91 -5.36 17.47
CA VAL A 161 -4.15 -4.78 16.15
C VAL A 161 -5.44 -3.98 16.10
N ASN A 162 -5.29 -2.68 15.86
CA ASN A 162 -6.35 -1.75 15.47
C ASN A 162 -5.98 -1.13 14.12
N LEU A 163 -6.80 -1.37 13.08
CA LEU A 163 -6.48 -0.93 11.72
C LEU A 163 -6.51 0.59 11.53
N ARG A 164 -7.26 1.34 12.36
CA ARG A 164 -7.24 2.81 12.33
C ARG A 164 -5.90 3.33 12.86
N LEU A 165 -5.43 2.78 13.99
CA LEU A 165 -4.10 3.09 14.52
C LEU A 165 -2.99 2.65 13.55
N PHE A 166 -3.17 1.52 12.86
CA PHE A 166 -2.22 1.08 11.84
C PHE A 166 -2.17 2.02 10.63
N ASN A 167 -3.32 2.55 10.18
CA ASN A 167 -3.36 3.59 9.15
C ASN A 167 -2.70 4.90 9.63
N PHE A 168 -2.91 5.30 10.88
CA PHE A 168 -2.19 6.43 11.49
C PHE A 168 -0.67 6.21 11.51
N TYR A 169 -0.22 4.99 11.87
CA TYR A 169 1.18 4.60 11.82
C TYR A 169 1.76 4.67 10.40
N LYS A 170 1.05 4.16 9.39
CA LYS A 170 1.45 4.27 7.97
C LYS A 170 1.55 5.73 7.52
N LEU A 171 0.59 6.58 7.90
CA LEU A 171 0.60 8.01 7.59
C LEU A 171 1.81 8.70 8.22
N GLY A 172 2.10 8.42 9.49
CA GLY A 172 3.27 8.98 10.17
C GLY A 172 4.58 8.52 9.54
N LEU A 173 4.69 7.26 9.11
CA LEU A 173 5.82 6.77 8.32
C LEU A 173 5.95 7.53 6.99
N LEU A 174 4.84 7.79 6.30
CA LEU A 174 4.85 8.59 5.07
C LEU A 174 5.38 9.99 5.36
N MET A 175 4.81 10.70 6.33
CA MET A 175 5.23 12.06 6.73
C MET A 175 6.71 12.13 7.10
N GLN A 176 7.21 11.14 7.85
CA GLN A 176 8.61 11.05 8.28
C GLN A 176 9.57 10.89 7.11
N ASN A 177 9.23 10.06 6.12
CA ASN A 177 10.11 9.77 4.98
C ASN A 177 9.92 10.77 3.83
N TYR A 178 8.76 11.41 3.71
CA TYR A 178 8.48 12.41 2.68
C TYR A 178 9.43 13.62 2.79
N LYS A 179 9.65 14.13 4.02
CA LYS A 179 10.57 15.25 4.27
C LYS A 179 12.02 14.93 3.93
N ARG A 180 12.51 13.74 4.31
CA ARG A 180 13.89 13.26 4.09
C ARG A 180 14.24 13.05 2.62
N CYS A 181 13.24 13.03 1.76
CA CYS A 181 13.36 12.77 0.35
C CYS A 181 13.31 14.07 -0.48
N LEU A 182 12.94 15.21 0.12
CA LEU A 182 12.94 16.52 -0.55
C LEU A 182 14.24 17.31 -0.32
N THR A 183 15.12 16.79 0.54
CA THR A 183 16.52 17.18 0.73
C THR A 183 17.42 16.23 -0.01
#